data_AF-A0A7X3HEQ0-F1
#
_entry.id   AF-A0A7X3HEQ0-F1
#
_cell.length_a   1.000
_cell.length_b   1.000
_cell.length_c   1.000
_cell.angle_alpha   90.00
_cell.angle_beta   90.00
_cell.angle_gamma   90.00
#
_symmetry.space_group_name_H-M   'P 1'
#
loop_
_entity.id
_entity.type
_entity.pdbx_description
1 polymer ?
#
loop_
_entity_poly.entity_id
_entity_poly.type
_entity_poly.pdbx_seq_one_letter_code
_entity_poly.pdbx_strand_id
1 'polypeptide(L)'
;SSCRKKVDKGCEMTVDLSISNPYLPMSVLVDTIESVRLQLPSPYFWGMIDNVISKDSCYYISDRKQEMAFRFSKNGTFLNAIGQRGEGPGEYREMDSFFVG
;
A
#
# COMPACT_ATOMS: atom_id res chain seq x y z
N SER A 1 26.13 5.55 -23.85
CA SER A 1 24.78 6.04 -23.55
C SER A 1 24.60 6.08 -22.03
N SER A 2 24.79 7.24 -21.41
CA SER A 2 24.83 7.39 -19.94
C SER A 2 23.58 8.09 -19.44
N CYS A 3 22.62 7.34 -18.92
CA CYS A 3 21.48 7.91 -18.20
C CYS A 3 21.93 8.34 -16.79
N ARG A 4 22.05 9.65 -16.56
CA ARG A 4 22.26 10.21 -15.22
C ARG A 4 20.96 10.06 -14.44
N LYS A 5 20.96 9.21 -13.40
CA LYS A 5 19.91 9.21 -12.38
C LYS A 5 19.93 10.59 -11.70
N LYS A 6 18.84 11.35 -11.82
CA LYS A 6 18.64 12.52 -10.98
C LYS A 6 18.44 12.02 -9.55
N VAL A 7 19.40 12.33 -8.69
CA VAL A 7 19.23 12.19 -7.25
C VAL A 7 18.24 13.26 -6.84
N ASP A 8 17.10 12.85 -6.31
CA ASP A 8 16.09 13.77 -5.80
C ASP A 8 16.69 14.47 -4.58
N LYS A 9 16.89 15.79 -4.67
CA LYS A 9 17.32 16.58 -3.52
C LYS A 9 16.08 16.77 -2.67
N GLY A 10 16.02 16.08 -1.54
CA GLY A 10 14.91 16.23 -0.59
C GLY A 10 14.62 17.71 -0.32
N CYS A 11 13.34 18.07 -0.38
CA CYS A 11 12.89 19.42 -0.09
C CYS A 11 12.89 19.63 1.43
N GLU A 12 13.65 20.60 1.91
CA GLU A 12 13.63 20.99 3.33
C GLU A 12 12.41 21.88 3.58
N MET A 13 11.51 21.45 4.46
CA MET A 13 10.30 22.18 4.81
C MET A 13 10.34 22.60 6.28
N THR A 14 10.34 23.90 6.53
CA THR A 14 10.28 24.48 7.89
C THR A 14 8.82 24.71 8.27
N VAL A 15 8.38 24.08 9.36
CA VAL A 15 7.04 24.29 9.93
C VAL A 15 7.18 25.15 11.18
N ASP A 16 6.57 26.34 11.17
CA ASP A 16 6.50 27.20 12.35
C ASP A 16 5.33 26.77 13.24
N LEU A 17 5.67 26.21 14.40
CA LEU A 17 4.71 25.70 15.38
C LEU A 17 4.08 26.80 16.26
N SER A 18 4.49 28.07 16.10
CA SER A 18 3.95 29.20 16.86
C SER A 18 2.71 29.83 16.22
N ILE A 19 2.35 29.43 15.00
CA ILE A 19 1.25 29.99 14.23
C ILE A 19 -0.10 29.45 14.76
N SER A 20 -1.06 30.35 14.95
CA SER A 20 -2.40 30.05 15.49
C SER A 20 -3.30 29.23 14.56
N ASN A 21 -2.99 29.18 13.26
CA ASN A 21 -3.63 28.33 12.27
C ASN A 21 -2.69 27.18 11.86
N PRO A 22 -2.87 25.97 12.41
CA PRO A 22 -1.96 24.84 12.20
C PRO A 22 -2.24 24.05 10.90
N TYR A 23 -3.16 24.50 10.03
CA TYR A 23 -3.54 23.74 8.84
C TYR A 23 -2.64 24.08 7.64
N LEU A 24 -1.95 23.06 7.13
CA LEU A 24 -1.22 23.11 5.86
C LEU A 24 -2.02 22.38 4.78
N PRO A 25 -2.27 22.99 3.61
CA PRO A 25 -2.94 22.30 2.53
C PRO A 25 -2.04 21.19 1.96
N MET A 26 -2.62 20.05 1.63
CA MET A 26 -1.88 18.88 1.11
C MET A 26 -1.06 19.19 -0.15
N SER A 27 -1.45 20.19 -0.93
CA SER A 27 -0.72 20.64 -2.12
C SER A 27 0.66 21.24 -1.81
N VAL A 28 0.95 21.59 -0.56
CA VAL A 28 2.29 22.04 -0.13
C VAL A 28 3.22 20.84 0.07
N LEU A 29 2.65 19.67 0.40
CA LEU A 29 3.41 18.44 0.70
C LEU A 29 3.48 17.48 -0.50
N VAL A 30 2.47 17.51 -1.38
CA VAL A 30 2.30 16.55 -2.45
C VAL A 30 2.28 17.28 -3.80
N ASP A 31 3.28 16.99 -4.63
CA ASP A 31 3.41 17.58 -5.97
C ASP A 31 2.57 16.85 -7.03
N THR A 32 2.35 15.54 -6.87
CA THR A 32 1.70 14.70 -7.87
C THR A 32 0.80 13.67 -7.23
N ILE A 33 -0.38 13.47 -7.82
CA ILE A 33 -1.32 12.42 -7.44
C ILE A 33 -1.36 11.41 -8.57
N GLU A 34 -1.01 10.16 -8.26
CA GLU A 34 -1.10 9.04 -9.18
C GLU A 34 -2.14 8.03 -8.70
N SER A 35 -2.79 7.34 -9.63
CA SER A 35 -3.75 6.29 -9.31
C SER A 35 -3.38 4.99 -10.02
N VAL A 36 -3.46 3.88 -9.29
CA VAL A 36 -3.17 2.55 -9.80
C VAL A 36 -4.42 1.68 -9.61
N ARG A 37 -4.89 1.06 -10.69
CA ARG A 37 -6.03 0.14 -10.62
C ARG A 37 -5.58 -1.23 -10.15
N LEU A 38 -6.25 -1.77 -9.14
CA LEU A 38 -5.95 -3.07 -8.56
C LEU A 38 -7.14 -4.01 -8.77
N GLN A 39 -7.00 -4.89 -9.76
CA GLN A 39 -8.04 -5.85 -10.12
C GLN A 39 -7.70 -7.23 -9.58
N LEU A 40 -8.63 -7.83 -8.85
CA LEU A 40 -8.54 -9.20 -8.41
C LEU A 40 -9.06 -10.16 -9.49
N PRO A 41 -8.41 -11.33 -9.68
CA PRO A 41 -8.97 -12.39 -10.51
C PRO A 41 -10.10 -13.11 -9.77
N SER A 42 -11.05 -13.68 -10.53
CA SER A 42 -12.05 -14.60 -9.98
C SER A 42 -11.35 -15.79 -9.27
N PRO A 43 -11.86 -16.27 -8.12
CA PRO A 43 -13.13 -15.92 -7.48
C PRO A 43 -13.04 -14.76 -6.46
N TYR A 44 -11.89 -14.09 -6.36
CA TYR A 44 -11.68 -13.04 -5.37
C TYR A 44 -12.40 -11.74 -5.73
N PHE A 45 -12.81 -11.01 -4.70
CA PHE A 45 -13.41 -9.69 -4.82
C PHE A 45 -13.04 -8.84 -3.61
N TRP A 46 -13.06 -7.52 -3.79
CA TRP A 46 -12.86 -6.58 -2.69
C TRP A 46 -14.10 -6.60 -1.78
N GLY A 47 -13.92 -7.10 -0.57
CA GLY A 47 -14.95 -7.16 0.47
C GLY A 47 -14.79 -6.02 1.47
N MET A 48 -13.67 -5.99 2.20
CA MET A 48 -13.33 -4.91 3.13
C MET A 48 -11.82 -4.77 3.24
N ILE A 49 -11.27 -3.82 2.48
CA ILE A 49 -9.85 -3.47 2.55
C ILE A 49 -9.56 -2.87 3.91
N ASP A 50 -8.55 -3.39 4.58
CA ASP A 50 -8.18 -2.95 5.92
C ASP A 50 -6.81 -2.28 5.96
N ASN A 51 -5.80 -2.89 5.34
CA ASN A 51 -4.45 -2.34 5.29
C ASN A 51 -3.88 -2.37 3.87
N VAL A 52 -3.14 -1.31 3.52
CA VAL A 52 -2.37 -1.21 2.27
C VAL A 52 -0.93 -0.86 2.61
N ILE A 53 -0.01 -1.79 2.35
CA ILE A 53 1.42 -1.62 2.61
C ILE A 53 2.15 -1.50 1.28
N SER A 54 2.86 -0.39 1.11
CA SER A 54 3.79 -0.19 0.01
C SER A 54 5.19 -0.59 0.46
N LYS A 55 5.72 -1.69 -0.08
CA LYS A 55 7.10 -2.10 0.19
C LYS A 55 7.75 -2.66 -1.07
N ASP A 56 9.02 -2.30 -1.26
CA ASP A 56 9.78 -2.62 -2.45
C ASP A 56 9.01 -2.24 -3.73
N SER A 57 8.92 -3.16 -4.69
CA SER A 57 8.16 -2.99 -5.93
C SER A 57 6.73 -3.54 -5.84
N CYS A 58 6.18 -3.69 -4.64
CA CYS A 58 4.86 -4.29 -4.42
C CYS A 58 3.92 -3.41 -3.57
N TYR A 59 2.63 -3.66 -3.73
CA TYR A 59 1.58 -3.34 -2.78
C TYR A 59 1.07 -4.63 -2.15
N TYR A 60 0.88 -4.63 -0.84
CA TYR A 60 0.28 -5.72 -0.09
C TYR A 60 -1.01 -5.20 0.55
N ILE A 61 -2.11 -5.89 0.30
CA ILE A 61 -3.44 -5.41 0.68
C ILE A 61 -4.15 -6.51 1.44
N SER A 62 -4.49 -6.27 2.70
CA SER A 62 -5.39 -7.19 3.42
C SER A 62 -6.84 -6.86 3.11
N ASP A 63 -7.61 -7.90 2.89
CA ASP A 63 -9.06 -7.85 2.85
C ASP A 63 -9.62 -8.74 3.96
N ARG A 64 -10.26 -8.12 4.96
CA ARG A 64 -10.78 -8.82 6.14
C ARG A 64 -11.91 -9.78 5.82
N LYS A 65 -12.72 -9.50 4.79
CA LYS A 65 -13.85 -10.37 4.43
C LYS A 65 -13.40 -11.56 3.58
N GLN A 66 -12.34 -11.39 2.80
CA GLN A 66 -11.68 -12.53 2.14
C GLN A 66 -10.80 -13.32 3.12
N GLU A 67 -10.47 -12.72 4.28
CA GLU A 67 -9.47 -13.22 5.21
C GLU A 67 -8.18 -13.58 4.48
N MET A 68 -7.69 -12.68 3.62
CA MET A 68 -6.50 -12.89 2.79
C MET A 68 -5.73 -11.58 2.61
N ALA A 69 -4.44 -11.70 2.36
CA ALA A 69 -3.64 -10.62 1.77
C ALA A 69 -3.44 -10.86 0.27
N PHE A 70 -3.48 -9.79 -0.52
CA PHE A 70 -3.20 -9.82 -1.95
C PHE A 70 -1.96 -8.99 -2.25
N ARG A 71 -1.07 -9.55 -3.06
CA ARG A 71 0.15 -8.88 -3.51
C ARG A 71 -0.01 -8.41 -4.94
N PHE A 72 0.30 -7.14 -5.18
CA PHE A 72 0.31 -6.50 -6.49
C PHE A 72 1.68 -5.90 -6.75
N SER A 73 2.06 -5.78 -8.01
CA SER A 73 3.18 -4.93 -8.41
C SER A 73 2.78 -3.44 -8.42
N LYS A 74 3.76 -2.53 -8.47
CA LYS A 74 3.50 -1.07 -8.48
C LYS A 74 2.63 -0.57 -9.64
N ASN A 75 2.56 -1.31 -10.75
CA ASN A 75 1.71 -0.96 -11.89
C ASN A 75 0.27 -1.51 -11.76
N GLY A 76 -0.04 -2.25 -10.69
CA GLY A 76 -1.35 -2.80 -10.41
C GLY A 76 -1.61 -4.21 -10.92
N THR A 77 -0.59 -4.89 -11.44
CA THR A 77 -0.71 -6.31 -11.82
C THR A 77 -0.78 -7.18 -10.58
N PHE A 78 -1.84 -8.00 -10.47
CA PHE A 78 -1.99 -9.02 -9.43
C PHE A 78 -0.88 -10.07 -9.54
N LEU A 79 -0.22 -10.37 -8.42
CA LEU A 79 0.87 -11.35 -8.36
C LEU A 79 0.40 -12.66 -7.72
N ASN A 80 -0.20 -12.59 -6.53
CA ASN A 80 -0.71 -13.76 -5.81
C ASN A 80 -1.56 -13.36 -4.59
N ALA A 81 -2.34 -14.31 -4.08
CA ALA A 81 -2.91 -14.27 -2.74
C ALA A 81 -1.91 -14.86 -1.72
N ILE A 82 -2.02 -14.43 -0.47
CA ILE A 82 -1.20 -14.85 0.66
C ILE A 82 -2.16 -15.20 1.79
N GLY A 83 -2.05 -16.43 2.26
CA GLY A 83 -2.88 -16.94 3.33
C GLY A 83 -4.15 -17.65 2.86
N GLN A 84 -4.67 -18.49 3.74
CA GLN A 84 -5.91 -19.21 3.54
C GLN A 84 -6.55 -19.48 4.91
N ARG A 85 -7.85 -19.22 5.00
CA ARG A 85 -8.63 -19.60 6.17
C ARG A 85 -8.76 -21.11 6.28
N GLY A 86 -8.49 -21.65 7.46
CA GLY A 86 -8.70 -23.05 7.79
C GLY A 86 -7.98 -23.51 9.06
N GLU A 87 -7.81 -24.82 9.19
CA GLU A 87 -7.34 -25.52 10.40
C GLU A 87 -6.11 -26.41 10.10
N GLY A 88 -5.71 -26.51 8.84
CA GLY A 88 -4.60 -27.31 8.39
C GLY A 88 -3.23 -26.64 8.58
N PRO A 89 -2.14 -27.39 8.40
CA PRO A 89 -0.80 -26.81 8.43
C PRO A 89 -0.64 -25.68 7.40
N GLY A 90 -0.32 -24.47 7.88
CA GLY A 90 -0.16 -23.28 7.03
C GLY A 90 -1.42 -22.44 6.83
N GLU A 91 -2.55 -22.85 7.40
CA GLU A 91 -3.81 -22.10 7.41
C GLU A 91 -4.00 -21.35 8.73
N TYR A 92 -4.92 -20.38 8.76
CA TYR A 92 -5.31 -19.66 9.98
C TYR A 92 -6.82 -19.62 10.15
N ARG A 93 -7.27 -19.50 11.40
CA ARG A 93 -8.70 -19.38 11.72
C ARG A 93 -9.28 -18.03 11.35
N GLU A 94 -8.47 -16.99 11.52
CA GLU A 94 -8.80 -15.59 11.31
C GLU A 94 -7.50 -14.82 11.06
N MET A 95 -7.57 -13.78 10.24
CA MET A 95 -6.47 -12.87 9.95
C MET A 95 -6.85 -11.45 10.35
N ASP A 96 -6.22 -10.93 11.41
CA ASP A 96 -6.48 -9.58 11.93
C ASP A 96 -5.50 -8.54 11.35
N SER A 97 -4.21 -8.84 11.39
CA SER A 97 -3.17 -7.95 10.84
C SER A 97 -1.99 -8.73 10.28
N PHE A 98 -1.19 -8.06 9.42
CA PHE A 98 0.07 -8.59 8.93
C PHE A 98 1.10 -7.45 8.81
N PHE A 99 2.38 -7.80 8.86
CA PHE A 99 3.49 -6.88 8.62
C PHE A 99 4.41 -7.43 7.54
N VAL A 100 5.13 -6.53 6.85
CA VAL A 100 6.13 -6.92 5.84
C VAL A 100 7.50 -6.47 6.35
N GLY A 101 8.28 -7.44 6.84
CA GLY A 101 9.63 -7.27 7.42
C GLY A 101 10.71 -7.03 6.40
#